data_AF-A0A1V5LBX1-F1
#
_entry.id   AF-A0A1V5LBX1-F1
#
_cell.length_a   1.000
_cell.length_b   1.000
_cell.length_c   1.000
_cell.angle_alpha   90.00
_cell.angle_beta   90.00
_cell.angle_gamma   90.00
#
_symmetry.space_group_name_H-M   'P 1'
#
loop_
_entity.id
_entity.type
_entity.pdbx_description
1 polymer ?
#
loop_
_entity_poly.entity_id
_entity_poly.type
_entity_poly.pdbx_seq_one_letter_code
_entity_poly.pdbx_strand_id
1 'polypeptide(L)'
;MLRFVRTGEVISSALLDKSAGEVLELVVAAKSHIAGVPLKDAKFPRDAVLGVLVRGGQVIMARGDSVPLPGDLAIVFSATESVPEVERAFSPR
;
A
#
# COMPACT_ATOMS: atom_id res chain seq x y z
N MET A 1 -17.89 -2.05 9.17
CA MET A 1 -18.54 -1.04 8.31
C MET A 1 -17.46 -0.38 7.47
N LEU A 2 -17.51 -0.53 6.14
CA LEU A 2 -16.61 0.14 5.20
C LEU A 2 -17.01 1.62 5.11
N ARG A 3 -16.05 2.55 5.18
CA ARG A 3 -16.34 3.99 5.15
C ARG A 3 -15.44 4.69 4.13
N PHE A 4 -16.07 5.28 3.12
CA PHE A 4 -15.46 6.05 2.02
C PHE A 4 -15.10 7.48 2.43
N VAL A 5 -13.89 7.99 2.08
CA VAL A 5 -13.51 9.43 2.01
C VAL A 5 -12.34 9.62 1.00
N ARG A 6 -12.59 10.18 -0.21
CA ARG A 6 -12.23 11.51 -0.81
C ARG A 6 -10.78 11.81 -1.22
N THR A 7 -10.65 12.02 -2.55
CA THR A 7 -9.73 12.88 -3.33
C THR A 7 -8.22 12.67 -3.18
N GLY A 8 -7.71 11.61 -3.83
CA GLY A 8 -6.28 11.41 -4.14
C GLY A 8 -5.83 9.97 -3.89
N GLU A 9 -5.76 9.14 -4.94
CA GLU A 9 -5.11 7.81 -5.03
C GLU A 9 -5.21 6.78 -3.87
N VAL A 10 -6.21 6.87 -2.99
CA VAL A 10 -6.57 5.77 -2.07
C VAL A 10 -7.88 5.14 -2.53
N ILE A 11 -7.86 3.84 -2.87
CA ILE A 11 -9.02 3.13 -3.39
C ILE A 11 -9.93 2.65 -2.26
N SER A 12 -9.37 2.22 -1.12
CA SER A 12 -10.15 1.93 0.10
C SER A 12 -9.32 1.94 1.39
N SER A 13 -9.97 2.19 2.54
CA SER A 13 -9.39 1.95 3.88
C SER A 13 -10.41 1.29 4.82
N ALA A 14 -9.95 0.37 5.66
CA ALA A 14 -10.71 -0.22 6.76
C ALA A 14 -9.98 -0.01 8.10
N LEU A 15 -10.68 0.57 9.07
CA LEU A 15 -10.21 0.68 10.45
C LEU A 15 -10.34 -0.68 11.14
N LEU A 16 -9.22 -1.23 11.61
CA LEU A 16 -9.23 -2.19 12.72
C LEU A 16 -9.54 -1.39 14.00
N ASP A 17 -9.93 -2.03 15.11
CA ASP A 17 -10.26 -1.32 16.37
C ASP A 17 -9.32 -0.14 16.61
N LYS A 18 -9.84 1.04 16.99
CA LYS A 18 -9.18 2.37 16.89
C LYS A 18 -7.73 2.49 17.42
N SER A 19 -7.21 1.48 18.10
CA SER A 19 -5.85 1.35 18.62
C SER A 19 -4.93 0.39 17.83
N ALA A 20 -5.39 -0.21 16.72
CA ALA A 20 -4.71 -1.35 16.07
C ALA A 20 -4.15 -1.04 14.66
N GLY A 21 -4.60 0.02 13.99
CA GLY A 21 -4.13 0.43 12.67
C GLY A 21 -5.21 0.36 11.56
N GLU A 22 -4.78 0.59 10.33
CA GLU A 22 -5.60 0.68 9.12
C GLU A 22 -5.14 -0.32 8.07
N VAL A 23 -6.10 -0.82 7.29
CA VAL A 23 -5.84 -1.57 6.06
C VAL A 23 -6.11 -0.64 4.90
N LEU A 24 -5.12 -0.40 4.06
CA LEU A 24 -5.19 0.44 2.87
C LEU A 24 -5.15 -0.42 1.60
N GLU A 25 -5.96 -0.03 0.62
CA GLU A 25 -5.96 -0.59 -0.72
C GLU A 25 -5.54 0.49 -1.72
N LEU A 26 -4.39 0.27 -2.36
CA LEU A 26 -3.67 1.29 -3.13
C LEU A 26 -3.25 0.71 -4.48
N VAL A 27 -3.39 1.47 -5.55
CA VAL A 27 -2.82 1.09 -6.85
C VAL A 27 -1.40 1.59 -6.95
N VAL A 28 -0.49 0.74 -7.41
CA VAL A 28 0.89 1.12 -7.69
C VAL A 28 0.89 2.01 -8.94
N ALA A 29 1.10 3.32 -8.76
CA ALA A 29 1.25 4.25 -9.86
C ALA A 29 2.59 4.05 -10.61
N ALA A 30 2.60 4.34 -11.91
CA ALA A 30 3.74 4.07 -12.79
C ALA A 30 5.03 4.78 -12.39
N LYS A 31 4.93 5.93 -11.72
CA LYS A 31 6.06 6.74 -11.25
C LYS A 31 6.15 6.78 -9.73
N SER A 32 5.50 5.85 -9.03
CA SER A 32 5.54 5.82 -7.57
C SER A 32 6.94 5.51 -7.04
N HIS A 33 7.17 5.77 -5.76
CA HIS A 33 8.47 5.51 -5.15
C HIS A 33 8.81 4.02 -5.08
N ILE A 34 7.79 3.16 -5.03
CA ILE A 34 7.91 1.70 -4.90
C ILE A 34 7.88 0.93 -6.23
N ALA A 35 7.39 1.54 -7.31
CA ALA A 35 7.25 0.87 -8.60
C ALA A 35 8.61 0.41 -9.14
N GLY A 36 8.72 -0.87 -9.48
CA GLY A 36 9.93 -1.47 -10.05
C GLY A 36 11.09 -1.65 -9.06
N VAL A 37 10.86 -1.42 -7.76
CA VAL A 37 11.87 -1.57 -6.70
C VAL A 37 11.53 -2.78 -5.83
N PRO A 38 12.48 -3.69 -5.52
CA PRO A 38 12.24 -4.73 -4.53
C PRO A 38 11.86 -4.12 -3.18
N LEU A 39 10.83 -4.66 -2.50
CA LEU A 39 10.31 -4.08 -1.27
C LEU A 39 11.36 -3.91 -0.16
N LYS A 40 12.36 -4.80 -0.08
CA LYS A 40 13.48 -4.72 0.87
C LYS A 40 14.39 -3.52 0.62
N ASP A 41 14.43 -3.01 -0.61
CA ASP A 41 15.26 -1.88 -1.05
C ASP A 41 14.42 -0.59 -1.17
N ALA A 42 13.09 -0.70 -1.10
CA ALA A 42 12.17 0.42 -1.13
C ALA A 42 12.18 1.18 0.22
N LYS A 43 12.05 2.51 0.16
CA LYS A 43 11.79 3.33 1.35
C LYS A 43 10.33 3.19 1.76
N PHE A 44 10.01 2.07 2.42
CA PHE A 44 8.68 1.79 2.94
C PHE A 44 8.60 2.12 4.45
N PRO A 45 7.46 2.60 4.96
CA PRO A 45 7.33 2.97 6.38
C PRO A 45 7.53 1.74 7.28
N ARG A 46 8.22 1.92 8.41
CA ARG A 46 8.55 0.80 9.33
C ARG A 46 7.31 0.21 10.00
N ASP A 47 6.34 1.05 10.32
CA ASP A 47 5.10 0.66 10.99
C ASP A 47 3.98 0.37 9.97
N ALA A 48 4.38 -0.03 8.75
CA ALA A 48 3.50 -0.51 7.70
C ALA A 48 4.07 -1.76 7.02
N VAL A 49 3.16 -2.64 6.59
CA VAL A 49 3.49 -3.89 5.89
C VAL A 49 2.64 -3.98 4.64
N LEU A 50 3.30 -4.04 3.48
CA LEU A 50 2.65 -4.47 2.25
C LEU A 50 2.50 -5.99 2.32
N GLY A 51 1.27 -6.47 2.50
CA GLY A 51 1.01 -7.89 2.69
C GLY A 51 0.76 -8.63 1.37
N VAL A 52 0.01 -8.00 0.47
CA VAL A 52 -0.48 -8.63 -0.77
C VAL A 52 -0.39 -7.67 -1.94
N LEU A 53 0.00 -8.20 -3.10
CA LEU A 53 -0.22 -7.58 -4.41
C LEU A 53 -1.24 -8.42 -5.18
N VAL A 54 -2.21 -7.77 -5.81
CA VAL A 54 -3.11 -8.41 -6.77
C VAL A 54 -2.74 -7.93 -8.17
N ARG A 55 -2.33 -8.86 -9.03
CA ARG A 55 -1.87 -8.59 -10.40
C ARG A 55 -2.63 -9.46 -11.38
N GLY A 56 -3.40 -8.83 -12.27
CA GLY A 56 -4.19 -9.57 -13.27
C GLY A 56 -5.16 -10.59 -12.65
N GLY A 57 -5.70 -10.29 -11.46
CA GLY A 57 -6.57 -11.19 -10.70
C GLY A 57 -5.85 -12.28 -9.89
N GLN A 58 -4.52 -12.37 -9.95
CA GLN A 58 -3.73 -13.28 -9.12
C GLN A 58 -3.28 -12.61 -7.83
N VAL A 59 -3.41 -13.35 -6.72
CA VAL A 59 -2.96 -12.92 -5.39
C VAL A 59 -1.49 -13.33 -5.21
N ILE A 60 -0.64 -12.36 -4.90
CA ILE A 60 0.79 -12.53 -4.68
C ILE A 60 1.09 -12.10 -3.24
N MET A 61 1.59 -13.02 -2.42
CA MET A 61 2.06 -12.71 -1.07
C MET A 61 3.35 -11.91 -1.17
N ALA A 62 3.32 -10.68 -0.66
CA ALA A 62 4.46 -9.78 -0.74
C ALA A 62 5.57 -10.22 0.22
N ARG A 63 6.80 -10.15 -0.28
CA ARG A 63 8.05 -10.47 0.41
C ARG A 63 9.07 -9.38 0.10
N GLY A 64 10.18 -9.35 0.81
CA GLY A 64 11.22 -8.36 0.58
C GLY A 64 11.77 -8.32 -0.86
N ASP A 65 11.78 -9.45 -1.56
CA ASP A 65 12.19 -9.56 -2.96
C ASP A 65 11.06 -9.30 -3.97
N SER A 66 9.81 -9.14 -3.51
CA SER A 66 8.70 -8.79 -4.38
C SER A 66 8.91 -7.42 -4.99
N VAL A 67 8.63 -7.31 -6.28
CA VAL A 67 8.73 -6.06 -7.05
C VAL A 67 7.33 -5.62 -7.44
N PRO A 68 6.78 -4.56 -6.80
CA PRO A 68 5.51 -3.95 -7.20
C PRO A 68 5.65 -3.39 -8.61
N LEU A 69 4.66 -3.64 -9.46
CA LEU A 69 4.60 -3.14 -10.82
C LEU A 69 3.41 -2.19 -11.00
N PRO A 70 3.49 -1.25 -11.95
CA PRO A 70 2.39 -0.35 -12.24
C PRO A 70 1.09 -1.10 -12.52
N GLY A 71 0.01 -0.68 -11.86
CA GLY A 71 -1.31 -1.31 -11.97
C GLY A 71 -1.56 -2.48 -11.01
N ASP A 72 -0.55 -2.89 -10.23
CA ASP A 72 -0.80 -3.78 -9.09
C ASP A 72 -1.72 -3.10 -8.08
N LEU A 73 -2.63 -3.87 -7.51
CA LEU A 73 -3.41 -3.47 -6.34
C LEU A 73 -2.71 -4.00 -5.08
N ALA A 74 -2.19 -3.10 -4.25
CA ALA A 74 -1.53 -3.43 -3.01
C ALA A 74 -2.48 -3.34 -1.82
N ILE A 75 -2.44 -4.36 -0.95
CA ILE A 75 -3.09 -4.35 0.36
C ILE A 75 -2.01 -4.12 1.42
N VAL A 76 -2.12 -3.00 2.14
CA VAL A 76 -1.15 -2.54 3.13
C VAL A 76 -1.81 -2.48 4.49
N PHE A 77 -1.17 -3.04 5.51
CA PHE A 77 -1.52 -2.84 6.92
C PHE A 77 -0.60 -1.76 7.48
N SER A 78 -1.15 -0.74 8.12
CA SER A 78 -0.38 0.41 8.61
C SER A 78 -0.85 0.84 9.97
N ALA A 79 0.05 1.29 10.83
CA ALA A 79 -0.35 2.16 11.94
C ALA A 79 -1.01 3.43 11.38
N THR A 80 -2.01 3.97 12.09
CA THR A 80 -2.79 5.14 11.63
C THR A 80 -1.88 6.35 11.37
N GLU A 81 -0.87 6.56 12.21
CA GLU A 81 0.12 7.63 12.07
C GLU A 81 1.03 7.49 10.83
N SER A 82 1.20 6.27 10.31
CA SER A 82 2.06 5.97 9.16
C SER A 82 1.33 6.02 7.82
N VAL A 83 -0.01 6.12 7.82
CA VAL A 83 -0.83 6.23 6.59
C VAL A 83 -0.31 7.32 5.65
N PRO A 84 0.04 8.54 6.09
CA PRO A 84 0.57 9.57 5.18
C PRO A 84 1.90 9.20 4.52
N GLU A 85 2.75 8.41 5.20
CA GLU A 85 4.00 7.92 4.61
C GLU A 85 3.74 6.78 3.60
N VAL A 86 2.75 5.92 3.88
CA VAL A 86 2.31 4.90 2.93
C VAL A 86 1.79 5.58 1.67
N GLU A 87 0.88 6.57 1.77
CA GLU A 87 0.37 7.31 0.62
C GLU A 87 1.49 7.95 -0.21
N ARG A 88 2.50 8.53 0.43
CA ARG A 88 3.69 9.07 -0.26
C ARG A 88 4.47 8.00 -1.01
N ALA A 89 4.58 6.79 -0.48
CA ALA A 89 5.28 5.69 -1.14
C ALA A 89 4.60 5.28 -2.46
N PHE A 90 3.27 5.39 -2.53
CA PHE A 90 2.46 5.09 -3.71
C PHE A 90 2.24 6.30 -4.63
N SER A 91 2.47 7.52 -4.14
CA SER A 91 2.38 8.75 -4.93
C SER A 91 3.51 8.86 -5.96
N PRO A 92 3.26 9.48 -7.13
CA PRO A 92 4.29 9.78 -8.12
C PRO A 92 5.47 10.57 -7.52
N ARG A 93 6.67 10.30 -8.02
CA ARG A 93 7.88 11.12 -7.81
C ARG A 93 7.77 12.49 -8.47
#